data_AF-A0AAJ3F2I4-F1
#
_entry.id   AF-A0AAJ3F2I4-F1
#
_cell.length_a   1.000
_cell.length_b   1.000
_cell.length_c   1.000
_cell.angle_alpha   90.00
_cell.angle_beta   90.00
_cell.angle_gamma   90.00
#
_symmetry.space_group_name_H-M   'P 1'
#
loop_
_entity.id
_entity.type
_entity.pdbx_description
1 polymer ?
#
loop_
_entity_poly.entity_id
_entity_poly.type
_entity_poly.pdbx_seq_one_letter_code
_entity_poly.pdbx_strand_id
1 'polypeptide(L)'
;MNVARAAIAAAVLMMGVWANLNPDIIDDWIDVEIAEQTDDPIDLVGLQSDERWLVLRVQFPDRPFSQDKADSMLGGENSAADYIEQISGGTSTLSVSMQGGVWTAPHAEGHWGADASDERDLGATALVEEACKAMLEGQDLSNWDFNGDGSVDRLLVLHSGRAQETGGGANSLWSHMSWLDEALPLGEWSVNHYTMASLDSGIGTVVHEMLHQMRALDLYDVHSEL
;
A
#
# COMPACT_ATOMS: atom_id res chain seq x y z
N MET A 1 -50.59 13.79 -1.07
CA MET A 1 -49.17 13.76 -1.49
C MET A 1 -49.04 14.70 -2.68
N ASN A 2 -48.23 15.76 -2.60
CA ASN A 2 -48.17 16.77 -3.67
C ASN A 2 -47.66 16.12 -4.95
N VAL A 3 -48.42 16.21 -6.04
CA VAL A 3 -48.07 15.63 -7.35
C VAL A 3 -46.66 16.03 -7.79
N ALA A 4 -46.24 17.26 -7.48
CA ALA A 4 -44.88 17.74 -7.70
C ALA A 4 -43.81 16.90 -6.97
N ARG A 5 -44.05 16.50 -5.71
CA ARG A 5 -43.10 15.66 -4.94
C ARG A 5 -43.02 14.24 -5.49
N ALA A 6 -44.15 13.69 -5.95
CA ALA A 6 -44.18 12.37 -6.58
C ALA A 6 -43.44 12.37 -7.92
N ALA A 7 -43.59 13.44 -8.72
CA ALA A 7 -42.87 13.61 -9.98
C ALA A 7 -41.36 13.75 -9.78
N ILE A 8 -40.93 14.53 -8.77
CA ILE A 8 -39.51 14.66 -8.42
C ILE A 8 -38.94 13.32 -7.95
N ALA A 9 -39.63 12.60 -7.07
CA ALA A 9 -39.19 11.29 -6.59
C ALA A 9 -39.05 10.28 -7.74
N ALA A 10 -40.00 10.24 -8.68
CA ALA A 10 -39.92 9.40 -9.85
C ALA A 10 -38.74 9.76 -10.75
N ALA A 11 -38.46 11.06 -10.94
CA ALA A 11 -37.31 11.52 -11.71
C ALA A 11 -35.97 11.11 -11.07
N VAL A 12 -35.84 11.26 -9.74
CA VAL A 12 -34.64 10.83 -9.01
C VAL A 12 -34.43 9.32 -9.11
N LEU A 13 -35.49 8.52 -8.96
CA LEU A 13 -35.40 7.07 -9.13
C LEU A 13 -35.02 6.67 -10.56
N MET A 14 -35.58 7.33 -11.56
CA MET A 14 -35.23 7.06 -12.96
C MET A 14 -33.78 7.45 -13.26
N MET A 15 -33.28 8.57 -12.71
CA MET A 15 -31.86 8.94 -12.81
C MET A 15 -30.97 7.91 -12.11
N GLY A 16 -31.35 7.42 -10.93
CA GLY A 16 -30.60 6.38 -10.22
C GLY A 16 -30.56 5.04 -10.97
N VAL A 17 -31.68 4.63 -11.58
CA VAL A 17 -31.73 3.43 -12.44
C VAL A 17 -30.91 3.63 -13.70
N TRP A 18 -30.99 4.81 -14.32
CA TRP A 18 -30.20 5.12 -15.51
C TRP A 18 -28.70 5.12 -15.20
N ALA A 19 -28.29 5.74 -14.08
CA ALA A 19 -26.92 5.71 -13.60
C ALA A 19 -26.41 4.28 -13.36
N ASN A 20 -27.22 3.45 -12.71
CA ASN A 20 -26.87 2.04 -12.47
C ASN A 20 -26.73 1.21 -13.76
N LEU A 21 -27.47 1.56 -14.82
CA LEU A 21 -27.41 0.88 -16.11
C LEU A 21 -26.32 1.41 -17.05
N ASN A 22 -25.72 2.57 -16.76
CA ASN A 22 -24.70 3.20 -17.60
C ASN A 22 -23.48 3.61 -16.75
N PRO A 23 -22.83 2.67 -16.04
CA PRO A 23 -21.68 2.97 -15.19
C PRO A 23 -20.54 3.62 -16.00
N ASP A 24 -20.25 3.10 -17.20
CA ASP A 24 -19.16 3.57 -18.05
C ASP A 24 -19.23 5.07 -18.39
N ILE A 25 -20.43 5.65 -18.53
CA ILE A 25 -20.61 7.09 -18.82
C ILE A 25 -20.36 7.95 -17.58
N ILE A 26 -20.66 7.42 -16.40
CA ILE A 26 -20.43 8.11 -15.13
C ILE A 26 -18.94 8.08 -14.81
N ASP A 27 -18.29 6.93 -14.99
CA ASP A 27 -16.87 6.78 -14.76
C ASP A 27 -16.06 7.72 -15.69
N ASP A 28 -16.37 7.77 -16.99
CA ASP A 28 -15.73 8.70 -17.95
C ASP A 28 -15.95 10.19 -17.58
N TRP A 29 -17.10 10.54 -17.00
CA TRP A 29 -17.38 11.91 -16.56
C TRP A 29 -16.64 12.29 -15.27
N ILE A 30 -16.44 11.32 -14.36
CA ILE A 30 -15.65 11.48 -13.14
C ILE A 30 -14.16 11.58 -13.48
N ASP A 31 -13.66 10.73 -14.39
CA ASP A 31 -12.27 10.72 -14.85
C ASP A 31 -11.87 12.05 -15.51
N VAL A 32 -12.81 12.73 -16.20
CA VAL A 32 -12.57 14.05 -16.80
C VAL A 32 -12.44 15.17 -15.75
N GLU A 33 -13.03 15.01 -14.56
CA GLU A 33 -13.00 16.03 -13.50
C GLU A 33 -11.80 15.84 -12.54
N ILE A 34 -11.21 14.64 -12.50
CA ILE A 34 -9.91 14.36 -11.89
C ILE A 34 -8.82 14.64 -12.93
N ALA A 35 -8.52 15.93 -13.14
CA ALA A 35 -7.37 16.32 -13.94
C ALA A 35 -6.08 15.72 -13.36
N GLU A 36 -5.36 14.97 -14.20
CA GLU A 36 -4.08 14.29 -13.98
C GLU A 36 -3.13 14.98 -12.98
N GLN A 37 -2.85 14.28 -11.89
CA GLN A 37 -1.61 14.35 -11.12
C GLN A 37 -1.08 12.91 -11.13
N THR A 38 0.06 12.52 -11.69
CA THR A 38 1.29 13.17 -12.18
C THR A 38 1.89 12.26 -13.28
N ASP A 39 2.69 12.84 -14.18
CA ASP A 39 3.62 12.12 -15.07
C ASP A 39 4.65 11.34 -14.22
N ASP A 40 4.30 10.13 -13.75
CA ASP A 40 5.29 9.18 -13.24
C ASP A 40 5.58 8.12 -14.33
N PRO A 41 6.85 7.88 -14.68
CA PRO A 41 7.22 7.07 -15.85
C PRO A 41 6.94 5.56 -15.69
N ILE A 42 6.40 5.13 -14.55
CA ILE A 42 6.06 3.73 -14.24
C ILE A 42 4.60 3.68 -13.84
N ASP A 43 3.82 2.96 -14.65
CA ASP A 43 2.38 2.84 -14.47
C ASP A 43 2.08 1.75 -13.43
N LEU A 44 1.62 2.14 -12.23
CA LEU A 44 1.20 1.19 -11.22
C LEU A 44 0.17 0.23 -11.81
N VAL A 45 0.46 -1.07 -11.69
CA VAL A 45 -0.46 -2.13 -12.14
C VAL A 45 -1.60 -2.29 -11.14
N GLY A 46 -2.84 -2.35 -11.66
CA GLY A 46 -4.03 -2.59 -10.83
C GLY A 46 -4.03 -3.96 -10.14
N LEU A 47 -5.11 -4.27 -9.43
CA LEU A 47 -5.28 -5.57 -8.75
C LEU A 47 -5.21 -6.73 -9.75
N GLN A 48 -4.42 -7.75 -9.43
CA GLN A 48 -4.22 -8.94 -10.26
C GLN A 48 -5.10 -10.10 -9.81
N SER A 49 -5.42 -11.04 -10.70
CA SER A 49 -6.16 -12.26 -10.32
C SER A 49 -5.31 -13.21 -9.46
N ASP A 50 -4.02 -13.30 -9.76
CA ASP A 50 -3.02 -13.99 -8.95
C ASP A 50 -2.12 -12.93 -8.31
N GLU A 51 -2.59 -12.38 -7.20
CA GLU A 51 -1.95 -11.28 -6.50
C GLU A 51 -0.82 -11.82 -5.62
N ARG A 52 0.35 -11.18 -5.68
CA ARG A 52 1.54 -11.65 -4.94
C ARG A 52 2.24 -10.50 -4.27
N TRP A 53 2.45 -10.59 -2.96
CA TRP A 53 3.18 -9.56 -2.21
C TRP A 53 4.56 -10.06 -1.80
N LEU A 54 5.59 -9.24 -2.07
CA LEU A 54 6.94 -9.44 -1.58
C LEU A 54 7.10 -8.74 -0.23
N VAL A 55 7.37 -9.48 0.83
CA VAL A 55 7.48 -8.94 2.18
C VAL A 55 8.92 -9.01 2.68
N LEU A 56 9.50 -7.84 2.97
CA LEU A 56 10.74 -7.70 3.71
C LEU A 56 10.42 -7.58 5.20
N ARG A 57 11.00 -8.46 6.02
CA ARG A 57 10.84 -8.42 7.48
C ARG A 57 12.00 -7.68 8.09
N VAL A 58 11.73 -6.51 8.65
CA VAL A 58 12.73 -5.64 9.25
C VAL A 58 12.55 -5.62 10.77
N GLN A 59 13.65 -5.74 11.51
CA GLN A 59 13.65 -5.57 12.96
C GLN A 59 14.67 -4.54 13.42
N PHE A 60 14.46 -3.98 14.60
CA PHE A 60 15.42 -3.06 15.23
C PHE A 60 16.20 -3.78 16.35
N PRO A 61 17.41 -3.32 16.71
CA PRO A 61 18.24 -4.00 17.72
C PRO A 61 17.54 -4.28 19.06
N ASP A 62 16.62 -3.41 19.47
CA ASP A 62 15.85 -3.50 20.70
C ASP A 62 14.38 -3.95 20.49
N ARG A 63 13.98 -4.22 19.25
CA ARG A 63 12.61 -4.59 18.88
C ARG A 63 12.63 -5.79 17.95
N PRO A 64 12.46 -7.02 18.48
CA PRO A 64 12.47 -8.22 17.64
C PRO A 64 11.20 -8.30 16.79
N PHE A 65 11.33 -8.85 15.59
CA PHE A 65 10.18 -9.11 14.71
C PHE A 65 9.34 -10.26 15.25
N SER A 66 8.01 -10.13 15.18
CA SER A 66 7.08 -11.20 15.55
C SER A 66 6.51 -11.87 14.30
N GLN A 67 6.98 -13.09 14.04
CA GLN A 67 6.49 -13.90 12.92
C GLN A 67 4.99 -14.20 13.07
N ASP A 68 4.52 -14.55 14.26
CA ASP A 68 3.10 -14.84 14.53
C ASP A 68 2.18 -13.65 14.21
N LYS A 69 2.61 -12.42 14.54
CA LYS A 69 1.86 -11.20 14.16
C LYS A 69 1.78 -11.07 12.65
N ALA A 70 2.91 -11.20 11.95
CA ALA A 70 2.95 -11.10 10.49
C ALA A 70 2.05 -12.15 9.82
N ASP A 71 2.13 -13.41 10.28
CA ASP A 71 1.31 -14.51 9.76
C ASP A 71 -0.17 -14.23 9.96
N SER A 72 -0.57 -13.74 11.15
CA SER A 72 -1.97 -13.39 11.44
C SER A 72 -2.50 -12.21 10.62
N MET A 73 -1.63 -11.25 10.27
CA MET A 73 -2.02 -10.09 9.47
C MET A 73 -2.15 -10.43 7.99
N LEU A 74 -1.27 -11.28 7.48
CA LEU A 74 -1.08 -11.46 6.05
C LEU A 74 -1.75 -12.74 5.50
N GLY A 75 -2.01 -13.74 6.35
CA GLY A 75 -2.66 -14.99 5.95
C GLY A 75 -3.68 -15.54 6.96
N GLY A 76 -4.57 -16.41 6.47
CA GLY A 76 -5.65 -17.01 7.27
C GLY A 76 -6.94 -16.18 7.29
N GLU A 77 -7.85 -16.52 8.21
CA GLU A 77 -9.14 -15.84 8.36
C GLU A 77 -8.97 -14.41 8.91
N ASN A 78 -9.70 -13.45 8.37
CA ASN A 78 -9.60 -12.02 8.72
C ASN A 78 -8.20 -11.41 8.47
N SER A 79 -7.50 -11.94 7.46
CA SER A 79 -6.16 -11.49 7.06
C SER A 79 -6.20 -10.63 5.78
N ALA A 80 -5.06 -10.08 5.36
CA ALA A 80 -4.95 -9.35 4.11
C ALA A 80 -5.38 -10.23 2.92
N ALA A 81 -5.07 -11.53 2.96
CA ALA A 81 -5.47 -12.45 1.91
C ALA A 81 -6.99 -12.65 1.83
N ASP A 82 -7.65 -12.80 2.99
CA ASP A 82 -9.10 -12.89 3.08
C ASP A 82 -9.77 -11.58 2.61
N TYR A 83 -9.19 -10.42 2.96
CA TYR A 83 -9.69 -9.13 2.51
C TYR A 83 -9.59 -8.96 0.98
N ILE A 84 -8.45 -9.28 0.36
CA ILE A 84 -8.27 -9.20 -1.10
C ILE A 84 -9.26 -10.13 -1.83
N GLU A 85 -9.48 -11.33 -1.32
CA GLU A 85 -10.49 -12.25 -1.87
C GLU A 85 -11.91 -11.65 -1.76
N GLN A 86 -12.26 -11.05 -0.62
CA GLN A 86 -13.57 -10.45 -0.39
C GLN A 86 -13.84 -9.23 -1.28
N ILE A 87 -12.91 -8.27 -1.37
CA ILE A 87 -13.12 -7.04 -2.17
C ILE A 87 -13.20 -7.35 -3.67
N SER A 88 -12.53 -8.42 -4.11
CA SER A 88 -12.53 -8.85 -5.51
C SER A 88 -13.70 -9.78 -5.86
N GLY A 89 -14.56 -10.12 -4.89
CA GLY A 89 -15.64 -11.09 -5.07
C GLY A 89 -15.14 -12.49 -5.43
N GLY A 90 -13.95 -12.87 -4.95
CA GLY A 90 -13.30 -14.15 -5.21
C GLY A 90 -12.56 -14.23 -6.55
N THR A 91 -12.33 -13.10 -7.24
CA THR A 91 -11.61 -13.09 -8.52
C THR A 91 -10.10 -12.86 -8.39
N SER A 92 -9.66 -12.36 -7.22
CA SER A 92 -8.25 -12.21 -6.86
C SER A 92 -7.92 -13.07 -5.65
N THR A 93 -6.79 -13.75 -5.70
CA THR A 93 -6.22 -14.50 -4.57
C THR A 93 -4.84 -13.96 -4.24
N LEU A 94 -4.58 -13.68 -2.96
CA LEU A 94 -3.30 -13.16 -2.50
C LEU A 94 -2.37 -14.28 -2.00
N SER A 95 -1.17 -14.35 -2.58
CA SER A 95 -0.04 -15.13 -2.08
C SER A 95 1.05 -14.21 -1.50
N VAL A 96 1.42 -14.44 -0.24
CA VAL A 96 2.43 -13.61 0.43
C VAL A 96 3.74 -14.36 0.52
N SER A 97 4.82 -13.74 0.05
CA SER A 97 6.18 -14.30 0.12
C SER A 97 7.05 -13.48 1.04
N MET A 98 7.45 -14.08 2.16
CA MET A 98 8.38 -13.45 3.09
C MET A 98 9.81 -13.77 2.67
N GLN A 99 10.48 -12.77 2.11
CA GLN A 99 11.80 -12.94 1.55
C GLN A 99 12.85 -13.20 2.64
N GLY A 100 13.81 -14.06 2.33
CA GLY A 100 15.01 -14.30 3.16
C GLY A 100 14.70 -14.64 4.62
N GLY A 101 15.42 -14.00 5.54
CA GLY A 101 15.18 -14.02 6.98
C GLY A 101 14.60 -12.68 7.48
N VAL A 102 14.69 -12.46 8.79
CA VAL A 102 14.44 -11.13 9.36
C VAL A 102 15.75 -10.32 9.30
N TRP A 103 15.75 -9.20 8.59
CA TRP A 103 16.90 -8.30 8.55
C TRP A 103 16.88 -7.38 9.76
N THR A 104 18.03 -7.24 10.43
CA THR A 104 18.17 -6.33 11.59
C THR A 104 18.79 -5.04 11.13
N ALA A 105 18.06 -3.94 11.27
CA ALA A 105 18.56 -2.61 10.97
C ALA A 105 19.79 -2.29 11.84
N PRO A 106 20.82 -1.62 11.29
CA PRO A 106 22.04 -1.31 12.03
C PRO A 106 21.84 -0.29 13.17
N HIS A 107 20.73 0.45 13.13
CA HIS A 107 20.38 1.48 14.10
C HIS A 107 18.98 1.24 14.69
N ALA A 108 18.72 1.82 15.87
CA ALA A 108 17.42 1.76 16.54
C ALA A 108 16.32 2.45 15.72
N GLU A 109 15.05 2.13 15.97
CA GLU A 109 13.88 2.67 15.27
C GLU A 109 13.94 4.20 15.07
N GLY A 110 14.29 4.94 16.13
CA GLY A 110 14.36 6.40 16.08
C GLY A 110 15.49 6.99 15.24
N HIS A 111 16.42 6.19 14.73
CA HIS A 111 17.33 6.68 13.67
C HIS A 111 16.60 6.82 12.33
N TRP A 112 15.59 5.98 12.11
CA TRP A 112 14.88 5.86 10.85
C TRP A 112 13.56 6.64 10.85
N GLY A 113 12.80 6.56 11.95
CA GLY A 113 11.48 7.20 12.09
C GLY A 113 11.46 8.45 12.96
N ALA A 114 12.58 9.17 13.07
CA ALA A 114 12.58 10.46 13.78
C ALA A 114 12.06 11.57 12.87
N ASP A 115 11.09 12.31 13.39
CA ASP A 115 10.60 13.54 12.77
C ASP A 115 11.64 14.67 12.86
N ALA A 116 11.76 15.47 11.81
CA ALA A 116 12.36 16.79 11.82
C ALA A 116 11.29 17.90 11.82
N SER A 117 11.70 19.17 11.85
CA SER A 117 10.78 20.31 12.00
C SER A 117 9.68 20.35 10.96
N ASP A 118 9.95 19.91 9.74
CA ASP A 118 9.06 20.04 8.58
C ASP A 118 8.91 18.73 7.78
N GLU A 119 9.52 17.64 8.26
CA GLU A 119 9.61 16.36 7.53
C GLU A 119 9.47 15.19 8.51
N ARG A 120 8.58 14.25 8.20
CA ARG A 120 8.41 13.00 8.96
C ARG A 120 9.34 11.92 8.40
N ASP A 121 9.76 10.98 9.25
CA ASP A 121 10.42 9.75 8.81
C ASP A 121 11.66 9.94 7.90
N LEU A 122 12.54 10.87 8.25
CA LEU A 122 13.74 11.22 7.46
C LEU A 122 14.60 10.03 7.01
N GLY A 123 14.59 8.93 7.76
CA GLY A 123 15.39 7.75 7.46
C GLY A 123 14.60 6.60 6.84
N ALA A 124 13.29 6.71 6.62
CA ALA A 124 12.48 5.61 6.08
C ALA A 124 13.00 5.15 4.70
N THR A 125 13.22 6.08 3.77
CA THR A 125 13.77 5.76 2.45
C THR A 125 15.12 5.03 2.54
N ALA A 126 16.03 5.50 3.40
CA ALA A 126 17.33 4.84 3.62
C ALA A 126 17.17 3.42 4.21
N LEU A 127 16.22 3.23 5.15
CA LEU A 127 15.91 1.91 5.71
C LEU A 127 15.42 0.94 4.63
N VAL A 128 14.55 1.39 3.73
CA VAL A 128 14.04 0.58 2.61
C VAL A 128 15.16 0.20 1.67
N GLU A 129 16.00 1.17 1.26
CA GLU A 129 17.11 0.90 0.37
C GLU A 129 18.09 -0.12 0.96
N GLU A 130 18.47 0.04 2.23
CA GLU A 130 19.38 -0.88 2.90
C GLU A 130 18.79 -2.28 3.04
N ALA A 131 17.51 -2.39 3.41
CA ALA A 131 16.81 -3.67 3.51
C ALA A 131 16.69 -4.36 2.13
N CYS A 132 16.35 -3.60 1.08
CA CYS A 132 16.25 -4.12 -0.28
C CYS A 132 17.62 -4.62 -0.77
N LYS A 133 18.67 -3.81 -0.66
CA LYS A 133 20.05 -4.23 -1.02
C LYS A 133 20.45 -5.50 -0.26
N ALA A 134 20.16 -5.58 1.04
CA ALA A 134 20.53 -6.73 1.85
C ALA A 134 19.74 -8.01 1.55
N MET A 135 18.48 -7.91 1.13
CA MET A 135 17.57 -9.07 1.03
C MET A 135 17.21 -9.48 -0.40
N LEU A 136 17.34 -8.56 -1.37
CA LEU A 136 16.88 -8.73 -2.74
C LEU A 136 18.01 -8.77 -3.77
N GLU A 137 19.22 -8.29 -3.43
CA GLU A 137 20.33 -8.28 -4.38
C GLU A 137 20.68 -9.71 -4.83
N GLY A 138 20.72 -9.91 -6.16
CA GLY A 138 20.99 -11.20 -6.79
C GLY A 138 19.85 -12.22 -6.69
N GLN A 139 18.65 -11.82 -6.24
CA GLN A 139 17.45 -12.65 -6.28
C GLN A 139 16.71 -12.51 -7.61
N ASP A 140 15.96 -13.54 -7.98
CA ASP A 140 15.00 -13.47 -9.08
C ASP A 140 13.68 -12.87 -8.56
N LEU A 141 13.32 -11.69 -9.07
CA LEU A 141 12.15 -10.93 -8.65
C LEU A 141 11.01 -10.96 -9.67
N SER A 142 11.11 -11.81 -10.71
CA SER A 142 10.12 -11.92 -11.79
C SER A 142 8.70 -12.23 -11.33
N ASN A 143 8.53 -12.82 -10.14
CA ASN A 143 7.21 -13.10 -9.58
C ASN A 143 6.43 -11.85 -9.14
N TRP A 144 7.10 -10.71 -9.02
CA TRP A 144 6.52 -9.43 -8.62
C TRP A 144 6.66 -8.35 -9.69
N ASP A 145 7.00 -8.74 -10.92
CA ASP A 145 6.98 -7.88 -12.11
C ASP A 145 5.81 -8.38 -13.00
N PHE A 146 4.62 -7.81 -12.81
CA PHE A 146 3.40 -8.25 -13.47
C PHE A 146 3.28 -7.73 -14.91
N ASN A 147 3.94 -6.62 -15.23
CA ASN A 147 3.88 -6.01 -16.56
C ASN A 147 5.13 -6.29 -17.43
N GLY A 148 6.19 -6.86 -16.86
CA GLY A 148 7.42 -7.22 -17.54
C GLY A 148 8.37 -6.05 -17.78
N ASP A 149 8.30 -4.98 -16.99
CA ASP A 149 9.14 -3.79 -17.15
C ASP A 149 10.46 -3.84 -16.36
N GLY A 150 10.67 -4.91 -15.58
CA GLY A 150 11.84 -5.08 -14.73
C GLY A 150 11.73 -4.38 -13.37
N SER A 151 10.54 -3.91 -12.97
CA SER A 151 10.28 -3.34 -11.65
C SER A 151 9.48 -4.27 -10.73
N VAL A 152 9.71 -4.15 -9.42
CA VAL A 152 8.91 -4.81 -8.40
C VAL A 152 7.63 -4.01 -8.14
N ASP A 153 6.48 -4.59 -8.49
CA ASP A 153 5.16 -3.98 -8.38
C ASP A 153 4.54 -4.02 -6.98
N ARG A 154 4.96 -4.98 -6.14
CA ARG A 154 4.36 -5.26 -4.82
C ARG A 154 5.41 -5.48 -3.76
N LEU A 155 5.87 -4.40 -3.14
CA LEU A 155 6.85 -4.44 -2.06
C LEU A 155 6.24 -3.95 -0.74
N LEU A 156 6.26 -4.82 0.28
CA LEU A 156 5.92 -4.50 1.66
C LEU A 156 7.15 -4.61 2.56
N VAL A 157 7.58 -3.49 3.12
CA VAL A 157 8.54 -3.43 4.21
C VAL A 157 7.78 -3.47 5.53
N LEU A 158 7.64 -4.67 6.09
CA LEU A 158 6.97 -4.89 7.37
C LEU A 158 8.02 -4.84 8.48
N HIS A 159 7.90 -3.86 9.37
CA HIS A 159 8.87 -3.66 10.43
C HIS A 159 8.32 -3.98 11.83
N SER A 160 9.22 -4.44 12.70
CA SER A 160 8.99 -4.47 14.14
C SER A 160 8.92 -3.05 14.69
N GLY A 161 8.38 -2.86 15.88
CA GLY A 161 8.36 -1.56 16.54
C GLY A 161 6.97 -0.96 16.56
N ARG A 162 6.89 0.28 17.02
CA ARG A 162 5.60 0.94 17.26
C ARG A 162 5.24 1.70 15.99
N ALA A 163 3.95 1.90 15.78
CA ALA A 163 3.47 2.70 14.67
C ALA A 163 3.18 4.12 15.16
N GLN A 164 3.66 5.14 14.46
CA GLN A 164 3.45 6.52 14.87
C GLN A 164 1.95 6.88 14.89
N GLU A 165 1.20 6.39 13.90
CA GLU A 165 -0.23 6.59 13.73
C GLU A 165 -1.08 5.96 14.85
N THR A 166 -0.53 4.99 15.59
CA THR A 166 -1.17 4.39 16.78
C THR A 166 -0.60 4.90 18.11
N GLY A 167 0.18 5.98 18.08
CA GLY A 167 0.75 6.62 19.27
C GLY A 167 2.13 6.08 19.68
N GLY A 168 2.92 5.61 18.71
CA GLY A 168 4.33 5.21 18.89
C GLY A 168 5.24 6.34 19.36
N GLY A 169 4.91 7.58 18.97
CA GLY A 169 5.69 8.80 19.22
C GLY A 169 6.51 9.21 18.00
N ALA A 170 7.07 10.42 18.03
CA ALA A 170 7.78 11.06 16.90
C ALA A 170 9.16 10.43 16.54
N ASN A 171 9.47 9.26 17.11
CA ASN A 171 10.69 8.49 16.81
C ASN A 171 10.33 7.09 16.25
N SER A 172 9.06 6.87 15.95
CA SER A 172 8.55 5.64 15.37
C SER A 172 8.13 5.93 13.94
N LEU A 173 8.23 4.93 13.07
CA LEU A 173 7.86 5.07 11.67
C LEU A 173 6.34 5.18 11.52
N TRP A 174 5.90 6.07 10.63
CA TRP A 174 4.51 6.14 10.18
C TRP A 174 4.30 5.23 8.98
N SER A 175 3.22 4.44 8.96
CA SER A 175 2.93 3.56 7.82
C SER A 175 2.53 4.35 6.57
N HIS A 176 3.13 4.07 5.42
CA HIS A 176 2.85 4.79 4.17
C HIS A 176 3.21 3.95 2.94
N MET A 177 2.59 4.28 1.80
CA MET A 177 3.13 4.00 0.46
C MET A 177 3.87 5.24 -0.06
N SER A 178 5.07 5.06 -0.61
CA SER A 178 5.81 6.16 -1.24
C SER A 178 6.65 5.66 -2.41
N TRP A 179 7.05 6.62 -3.25
CA TRP A 179 8.07 6.46 -4.27
C TRP A 179 9.45 6.73 -3.69
N LEU A 180 10.46 6.08 -4.26
CA LEU A 180 11.86 6.44 -4.08
C LEU A 180 12.17 7.61 -5.03
N ASP A 181 12.99 8.55 -4.57
CA ASP A 181 13.43 9.70 -5.39
C ASP A 181 14.14 9.25 -6.68
N GLU A 182 14.88 8.14 -6.58
CA GLU A 182 15.52 7.47 -7.71
C GLU A 182 15.23 5.96 -7.62
N ALA A 183 15.00 5.33 -8.77
CA ALA A 183 14.86 3.88 -8.88
C ALA A 183 16.07 3.18 -8.23
N LEU A 184 15.82 2.27 -7.30
CA LEU A 184 16.87 1.47 -6.66
C LEU A 184 17.21 0.26 -7.56
N PRO A 185 18.41 0.21 -8.17
CA PRO A 185 18.79 -0.93 -9.00
C PRO A 185 19.18 -2.15 -8.15
N LEU A 186 18.69 -3.32 -8.56
CA LEU A 186 18.97 -4.64 -7.97
C LEU A 186 19.36 -5.64 -9.07
N GLY A 187 20.45 -5.34 -9.79
CA GLY A 187 20.89 -6.12 -10.94
C GLY A 187 20.07 -5.78 -12.19
N GLU A 188 19.31 -6.75 -12.70
CA GLU A 188 18.37 -6.52 -13.81
C GLU A 188 17.00 -6.00 -13.36
N TRP A 189 16.74 -6.04 -12.05
CA TRP A 189 15.50 -5.56 -11.43
C TRP A 189 15.66 -4.15 -10.85
N SER A 190 14.55 -3.47 -10.58
CA SER A 190 14.50 -2.20 -9.87
C SER A 190 13.34 -2.12 -8.89
N VAL A 191 13.52 -1.37 -7.80
CA VAL A 191 12.43 -0.95 -6.90
C VAL A 191 12.22 0.54 -7.10
N ASN A 192 10.99 0.96 -7.34
CA ASN A 192 10.62 2.37 -7.56
C ASN A 192 9.71 2.90 -6.46
N HIS A 193 8.88 2.04 -5.89
CA HIS A 193 7.98 2.35 -4.81
C HIS A 193 7.95 1.23 -3.78
N TYR A 194 7.39 1.54 -2.62
CA TYR A 194 7.25 0.59 -1.52
C TYR A 194 6.06 0.97 -0.65
N THR A 195 5.57 0.00 0.11
CA THR A 195 4.78 0.25 1.32
C THR A 195 5.63 -0.07 2.54
N MET A 196 5.64 0.81 3.52
CA MET A 196 6.19 0.56 4.85
C MET A 196 5.04 0.50 5.86
N ALA A 197 5.05 -0.51 6.72
CA ALA A 197 4.07 -0.61 7.79
C ALA A 197 4.62 -1.34 9.02
N SER A 198 4.04 -1.02 10.17
CA SER A 198 4.40 -1.66 11.44
C SER A 198 3.54 -2.89 11.74
N LEU A 199 4.14 -3.87 12.42
CA LEU A 199 3.41 -4.95 13.10
C LEU A 199 2.44 -4.47 14.20
N ASP A 200 2.47 -3.18 14.56
CA ASP A 200 1.55 -2.57 15.55
C ASP A 200 0.50 -1.64 14.91
N SER A 201 0.48 -1.47 13.57
CA SER A 201 -0.51 -0.67 12.84
C SER A 201 -1.86 -1.36 12.70
N GLY A 202 -1.85 -2.70 12.69
CA GLY A 202 -3.00 -3.53 12.39
C GLY A 202 -3.22 -3.72 10.88
N ILE A 203 -4.02 -4.73 10.55
CA ILE A 203 -4.26 -5.16 9.16
C ILE A 203 -4.83 -4.06 8.27
N GLY A 204 -5.75 -3.24 8.77
CA GLY A 204 -6.43 -2.23 7.96
C GLY A 204 -5.45 -1.23 7.35
N THR A 205 -4.50 -0.76 8.15
CA THR A 205 -3.42 0.12 7.68
C THR A 205 -2.53 -0.58 6.67
N VAL A 206 -2.05 -1.80 6.96
CA VAL A 206 -1.20 -2.56 6.01
C VAL A 206 -1.88 -2.71 4.66
N VAL A 207 -3.16 -3.10 4.65
CA VAL A 207 -3.93 -3.30 3.43
C VAL A 207 -4.19 -1.97 2.72
N HIS A 208 -4.56 -0.92 3.45
CA HIS A 208 -4.79 0.42 2.91
C HIS A 208 -3.57 0.92 2.14
N GLU A 209 -2.40 0.87 2.75
CA GLU A 209 -1.16 1.32 2.10
C GLU A 209 -0.78 0.42 0.89
N MET A 210 -0.98 -0.89 1.00
CA MET A 210 -0.72 -1.80 -0.13
C MET A 210 -1.67 -1.55 -1.32
N LEU A 211 -2.92 -1.14 -1.08
CA LEU A 211 -3.87 -0.84 -2.14
C LEU A 211 -3.45 0.37 -2.98
N HIS A 212 -2.67 1.31 -2.42
CA HIS A 212 -2.11 2.41 -3.22
C HIS A 212 -1.17 1.90 -4.31
N GLN A 213 -0.40 0.82 -4.07
CA GLN A 213 0.39 0.16 -5.12
C GLN A 213 -0.48 -0.48 -6.23
N MET A 214 -1.79 -0.55 -6.02
CA MET A 214 -2.80 -1.07 -6.95
C MET A 214 -3.68 0.04 -7.53
N ARG A 215 -3.20 1.29 -7.49
CA ARG A 215 -3.89 2.51 -7.98
C ARG A 215 -5.08 2.96 -7.13
N ALA A 216 -5.25 2.43 -5.91
CA ALA A 216 -6.28 2.96 -5.03
C ALA A 216 -5.93 4.38 -4.58
N LEU A 217 -6.94 5.24 -4.47
CA LEU A 217 -6.80 6.61 -3.99
C LEU A 217 -7.34 6.73 -2.57
N ASP A 218 -6.80 7.69 -1.82
CA ASP A 218 -7.42 8.14 -0.58
C ASP A 218 -8.74 8.83 -0.88
N LEU A 219 -9.82 8.31 -0.27
CA LEU A 219 -11.17 8.88 -0.41
C LEU A 219 -11.55 9.80 0.75
N TYR A 220 -10.64 10.01 1.71
CA TYR A 220 -10.80 10.98 2.80
C TYR A 220 -10.05 12.28 2.49
N ASP A 221 -10.36 13.33 3.24
CA ASP A 221 -9.68 14.62 3.08
C ASP A 221 -8.23 14.53 3.59
N VAL A 222 -7.29 14.58 2.65
CA VAL A 222 -5.83 14.53 2.90
C VAL A 222 -5.19 15.92 3.04
N HIS A 223 -5.96 16.99 2.84
CA HIS A 223 -5.48 18.38 2.86
C HIS A 223 -6.10 19.22 3.97
N SER A 224 -6.91 18.63 4.84
CA SER A 224 -7.44 19.36 5.99
C SER A 224 -6.31 19.68 6.97
N GLU A 225 -5.98 20.97 7.11
CA GLU A 225 -5.25 21.44 8.29
C GLU A 225 -6.18 21.30 9.50
N LEU A 226 -5.86 20.36 10.40
CA LEU A 226 -6.48 20.25 11.73
C LEU A 226 -5.81 21.20 12.73
#